data_AF-A0A379T9L1-F1
#
_entry.id   AF-A0A379T9L1-F1
#
_cell.length_a   1.000
_cell.length_b   1.000
_cell.length_c   1.000
_cell.angle_alpha   90.00
_cell.angle_beta   90.00
_cell.angle_gamma   90.00
#
_symmetry.space_group_name_H-M   'P 1'
#
loop_
_entity.id
_entity.type
_entity.pdbx_description
1 polymer ?
#
loop_
_entity_poly.entity_id
_entity_poly.type
_entity_poly.pdbx_seq_one_letter_code
_entity_poly.pdbx_strand_id
1 'polypeptide(L)' 'MRNVYFIPSAPALKKWLEKCGLIDVRIADVCVTTTEEQRRTEWMVTESLADFLDPNDHSKTVEGYPAPLRAVLIARKP' A
#
# COMPACT_ATOMS: atom_id res chain seq x y z
N MET A 1 -9.36 -3.01 -8.28
CA MET A 1 -9.42 -4.26 -7.45
C MET A 1 -10.76 -4.37 -6.74
N ARG A 2 -11.39 -5.56 -6.64
CA ARG A 2 -12.65 -5.76 -5.90
C ARG A 2 -12.38 -6.02 -4.41
N ASN A 3 -13.35 -5.72 -3.55
CA ASN A 3 -13.31 -5.98 -2.09
C ASN A 3 -12.17 -5.26 -1.34
N VAL A 4 -11.86 -4.01 -1.76
CA VAL A 4 -10.96 -3.11 -1.02
C VAL A 4 -11.82 -2.18 -0.15
N TYR A 5 -11.52 -2.10 1.16
CA TYR A 5 -12.34 -1.38 2.13
C TYR A 5 -11.61 -0.16 2.71
N PHE A 6 -10.72 -0.37 3.69
CA PHE A 6 -10.03 0.71 4.40
C PHE A 6 -8.58 0.84 3.92
N ILE A 7 -8.21 2.03 3.43
CA ILE A 7 -6.84 2.43 3.13
C ILE A 7 -6.50 3.65 4.02
N PRO A 8 -6.14 3.42 5.30
CA PRO A 8 -5.81 4.50 6.21
C PRO A 8 -4.44 5.13 5.88
N SER A 9 -4.22 6.37 6.33
CA SER A 9 -2.86 6.90 6.41
C SER A 9 -2.04 6.10 7.44
N ALA A 10 -0.71 6.04 7.27
CA ALA A 10 0.15 5.34 8.22
C ALA A 10 -0.02 5.81 9.69
N PRO A 11 -0.19 7.13 9.98
CA PRO A 11 -0.52 7.59 11.33
C PRO A 11 -1.90 7.11 11.84
N ALA A 12 -2.91 7.01 10.97
CA ALA A 12 -4.22 6.49 11.37
C ALA A 12 -4.15 4.99 11.70
N LEU A 13 -3.44 4.19 10.88
CA LEU A 13 -3.23 2.77 11.16
C LEU A 13 -2.43 2.56 12.45
N LYS A 14 -1.42 3.39 12.71
CA LYS A 14 -0.69 3.38 13.99
C LYS A 14 -1.66 3.54 15.17
N LYS A 15 -2.54 4.55 15.14
CA LYS A 15 -3.54 4.78 16.19
C LYS A 15 -4.53 3.61 16.34
N TRP A 16 -4.87 2.93 15.25
CA TRP A 16 -5.73 1.74 15.30
C TRP A 16 -5.03 0.58 16.02
N LEU A 17 -3.74 0.35 15.75
CA LEU A 17 -2.96 -0.68 16.46
C LEU A 17 -2.86 -0.38 17.97
N GLU A 18 -2.63 0.88 18.33
CA GLU A 18 -2.64 1.34 19.73
C GLU A 18 -4.03 1.11 20.38
N LYS A 19 -5.11 1.43 19.67
CA LYS A 19 -6.49 1.19 20.13
C LYS A 19 -6.80 -0.30 20.30
N CYS A 20 -6.18 -1.18 19.52
CA CYS A 20 -6.26 -2.63 19.68
C CYS A 20 -5.40 -3.18 20.83
N GLY A 21 -4.73 -2.33 21.61
CA GLY A 21 -3.94 -2.72 22.78
C GLY A 21 -2.49 -3.11 22.49
N LEU A 22 -1.99 -2.84 21.28
CA LEU A 22 -0.57 -2.99 20.99
C LEU A 22 0.23 -1.78 21.48
N ILE A 23 1.48 -2.00 21.86
CA ILE A 23 2.40 -0.97 22.36
C ILE A 23 3.67 -0.91 21.50
N ASP A 24 4.48 0.13 21.71
CA ASP A 24 5.70 0.41 20.94
C ASP A 24 5.48 0.44 19.40
N VAL A 25 4.31 0.94 18.98
CA VAL A 25 3.92 0.99 17.56
C VAL A 25 4.76 2.01 16.79
N ARG A 26 5.50 1.54 15.80
CA ARG A 26 6.39 2.34 14.96
C ARG A 26 6.07 2.13 13.49
N ILE A 27 6.13 3.21 12.73
CA ILE A 27 6.12 3.17 11.27
C ILE A 27 7.57 2.93 10.85
N ALA A 28 7.88 1.74 10.37
CA ALA A 28 9.23 1.32 10.01
C ALA A 28 9.62 1.76 8.60
N ASP A 29 8.65 1.76 7.68
CA ASP A 29 8.86 2.17 6.28
C ASP A 29 7.56 2.70 5.67
N VAL A 30 7.71 3.60 4.69
CA VAL A 30 6.64 4.07 3.82
C VAL A 30 7.20 4.24 2.40
N CYS A 31 6.72 3.46 1.44
CA CYS A 31 7.26 3.44 0.09
C CYS A 31 6.14 3.42 -0.96
N VAL A 32 6.33 4.18 -2.04
CA VAL A 32 5.48 4.09 -3.24
C VAL A 32 5.85 2.80 -3.97
N THR A 33 4.84 2.01 -4.34
CA THR A 33 5.11 0.78 -5.11
C THR A 33 5.49 1.18 -6.53
N THR A 34 6.64 0.71 -7.00
CA THR A 34 7.15 1.05 -8.34
C THR A 34 6.89 -0.08 -9.33
N THR A 35 6.87 0.25 -10.62
CA THR A 35 6.79 -0.75 -11.69
C THR A 35 8.06 -1.60 -11.80
N GLU A 36 9.17 -1.18 -11.21
CA GLU A 36 10.38 -2.02 -11.10
C GLU A 36 10.22 -3.11 -10.03
N GLU A 37 9.48 -2.81 -8.96
CA GLU A 37 9.17 -3.77 -7.91
C GLU A 37 8.05 -4.73 -8.35
N GLN A 38 6.93 -4.18 -8.84
CA GLN A 38 5.74 -4.95 -9.23
C GLN A 38 5.47 -4.81 -10.74
N ARG A 39 5.69 -5.91 -11.47
CA ARG A 39 5.57 -5.98 -12.93
C ARG A 39 5.25 -7.38 -13.41
N ARG A 40 4.85 -7.45 -14.68
CA ARG A 40 4.76 -8.70 -15.43
C ARG A 40 6.14 -9.30 -15.62
N THR A 41 6.20 -10.63 -15.64
CA THR A 41 7.41 -11.40 -15.95
C THR A 41 7.02 -12.61 -16.77
N GLU A 42 7.98 -13.38 -17.26
CA GLU A 42 7.70 -14.66 -17.94
C GLU A 42 6.90 -15.64 -17.07
N TRP A 43 7.01 -15.51 -15.74
CA TRP A 43 6.35 -16.37 -14.76
C TRP A 43 4.99 -15.83 -14.30
N MET A 44 4.72 -14.53 -14.51
CA MET A 44 3.47 -13.86 -14.14
C MET A 44 3.03 -12.98 -15.30
N VAL A 45 2.12 -13.51 -16.11
CA VAL A 45 1.82 -12.99 -17.45
C VAL A 45 0.51 -12.23 -17.56
N THR A 46 -0.31 -12.15 -16.51
CA THR A 46 -1.53 -11.33 -16.52
C THR A 46 -1.22 -9.87 -16.19
N GLU A 47 -2.24 -9.00 -16.13
CA GLU A 47 -2.09 -7.59 -15.73
C GLU A 47 -1.33 -7.41 -14.40
N SER A 48 -0.55 -6.34 -14.30
CA SER A 48 0.24 -5.97 -13.12
C SER A 48 0.18 -4.45 -12.88
N LEU A 49 1.06 -3.91 -12.01
CA LEU A 49 0.94 -2.54 -11.50
C LEU A 49 0.78 -1.49 -12.61
N ALA A 50 1.58 -1.55 -13.67
CA ALA A 50 1.53 -0.59 -14.76
C ALA A 50 0.14 -0.52 -15.42
N ASP A 51 -0.57 -1.65 -15.52
CA ASP A 51 -1.90 -1.75 -16.10
C ASP A 51 -2.99 -1.13 -15.19
N PHE A 52 -2.66 -0.90 -13.91
CA PHE A 52 -3.59 -0.34 -12.90
C PHE A 52 -3.32 1.12 -12.55
N LEU A 53 -2.29 1.74 -13.13
CA LEU A 53 -1.99 3.16 -12.97
C LEU A 53 -2.64 3.98 -14.09
N ASP A 54 -2.87 5.27 -13.84
CA ASP A 54 -3.26 6.19 -14.91
C ASP A 54 -2.09 6.32 -15.90
N PRO A 55 -2.29 6.02 -17.19
CA PRO A 55 -1.21 6.02 -18.19
C PRO A 55 -0.59 7.40 -18.45
N ASN A 56 -1.27 8.49 -18.04
CA ASN A 56 -0.75 9.85 -18.16
C ASN A 56 -0.21 10.41 -16.84
N ASP A 57 -0.50 9.75 -15.71
CA ASP A 57 -0.12 10.19 -14.37
C ASP A 57 0.05 9.00 -13.40
N HIS A 58 1.25 8.43 -13.35
CA HIS A 58 1.57 7.29 -12.50
C HIS A 58 1.46 7.58 -10.98
N SER A 59 1.19 8.82 -10.56
CA SER A 59 0.85 9.13 -9.16
C SER A 59 -0.58 8.72 -8.79
N LYS A 60 -1.37 8.24 -9.76
CA LYS A 60 -2.75 7.80 -9.59
C LYS A 60 -3.01 6.40 -10.13
N THR A 61 -4.04 5.76 -9.60
CA THR A 61 -4.64 4.56 -10.19
C THR A 61 -5.49 4.93 -11.41
N VAL A 62 -5.82 3.94 -12.25
CA VAL A 62 -6.70 4.15 -13.42
C VAL A 62 -8.09 4.66 -13.04
N GLU A 63 -8.54 4.43 -11.80
CA GLU A 63 -9.78 4.97 -11.25
C GLU A 63 -9.65 6.42 -10.71
N GLY A 64 -8.44 7.00 -10.73
CA GLY A 64 -8.15 8.38 -10.31
C GLY A 64 -7.78 8.56 -8.83
N TYR A 65 -7.65 7.47 -8.06
CA TYR A 65 -7.19 7.53 -6.66
C TYR A 65 -5.67 7.67 -6.58
N PRO A 66 -5.08 8.06 -5.44
CA PRO A 66 -3.63 8.02 -5.25
C PRO A 66 -3.06 6.62 -5.53
N ALA A 67 -1.90 6.57 -6.19
CA ALA A 67 -1.21 5.33 -6.55
C ALA A 67 -0.83 4.50 -5.30
N PRO A 68 -0.62 3.18 -5.45
CA PRO A 68 -0.32 2.29 -4.34
C PRO A 68 0.92 2.71 -3.54
N LEU A 69 0.71 3.02 -2.27
CA LEU A 69 1.73 3.32 -1.28
C LEU A 69 1.59 2.34 -0.12
N ARG A 70 2.68 1.69 0.25
CA ARG A 70 2.72 0.67 1.29
C ARG A 70 3.47 1.21 2.50
N ALA A 71 2.96 0.92 3.69
CA ALA A 71 3.60 1.24 4.95
C ALA A 71 3.81 -0.03 5.77
N VAL A 72 4.98 -0.17 6.37
CA VAL A 72 5.30 -1.27 7.29
C VAL A 72 5.27 -0.72 8.71
N LEU A 73 4.46 -1.35 9.58
CA LEU A 73 4.39 -1.01 10.99
C LEU A 73 4.85 -2.19 11.84
N ILE A 74 5.61 -1.89 12.89
CA ILE A 74 6.07 -2.88 13.88
C ILE A 74 5.50 -2.47 15.23
N ALA A 75 4.98 -3.43 15.98
CA ALA A 75 4.42 -3.22 17.30
C ALA A 75 4.69 -4.44 18.19
N ARG A 76 4.52 -4.27 19.50
CA ARG A 76 4.66 -5.32 20.51
C ARG A 76 3.34 -5.59 21.20
N LYS A 77 3.00 -6.87 21.37
CA LYS A 77 1.94 -7.26 22.32
C LYS A 77 2.49 -7.10 23.73
N PRO A 78 1.79 -6.39 24.63
CA PRO A 78 2.27 -6.10 25.98
C PRO A 78 2.86 -7.30 26.73
#